data_AF-A0AAV2BU85-F1
#
_entry.id   AF-A0AAV2BU85-F1
#
_cell.length_a   1.000
_cell.length_b   1.000
_cell.length_c   1.000
_cell.angle_alpha   90.00
_cell.angle_beta   90.00
_cell.angle_gamma   90.00
#
_symmetry.space_group_name_H-M   'P 1'
#
loop_
_entity.id
_entity.type
_entity.pdbx_description
1 polymer ?
#
loop_
_entity_poly.entity_id
_entity_poly.type
_entity_poly.pdbx_seq_one_letter_code
_entity_poly.pdbx_strand_id
1 'polypeptide(L)'
;MLADYFLCNESTKKLHSIPYYHLSQLSAESIIKRILEFRHQLKLTNIFECLVFYMDSILFDEKPSTVLSLSQSTADFILSAYSEEAPEMLQKVILCSNFEDYKLDKAILILKRRLANKQQPLSPISNAADTTALVYLLLQKNDYEAAQSMIMSLTKADLLTILASIDAKLWDGINLTNFGKFLKQTRPDAFIELLICYAHSKKFQIAEILQFLQSESHNKELHSVPLLKEFLEAILNDKSMSKQVDSSVLNLLVKIYLKRLFAPKEKFASNMLSNSMGSFTLFFGSRATWLNEMPPFNGKRITRNCSLSPKMESKKSVDADRSMCCCWNCNEDLLRLQSLLSYLGPPEDIKGLVLDFLCSAKDQIPNWLSVEVMCSNEARAIKLLMGMAPKALLPYATETFKDDNEKWSMLFIFLHEHMENIPEDHPNVEVYFQAFYAVLQCLAEQLNPVEFLALLPKGENPIFLPHLRHCIEKHQAEQLKLKIVSLGQEIKLMMLCQ
;
A
#
# COMPACT_ATOMS: atom_id res chain seq x y z
N MET A 1 44.43 -0.46 39.99
CA MET A 1 43.14 -1.17 40.13
C MET A 1 43.31 -2.62 39.74
N LEU A 2 42.42 -3.51 40.19
CA LEU A 2 42.38 -4.90 39.70
C LEU A 2 42.19 -4.96 38.18
N ALA A 3 41.43 -4.01 37.61
CA ALA A 3 41.26 -3.84 36.18
C ALA A 3 42.59 -3.64 35.43
N ASP A 4 43.49 -2.79 35.94
CA ASP A 4 44.81 -2.53 35.34
C ASP A 4 45.69 -3.80 35.35
N TYR A 5 45.60 -4.59 36.42
CA TYR A 5 46.34 -5.86 36.53
C TYR A 5 45.93 -6.86 35.45
N PHE A 6 44.63 -6.99 35.19
CA PHE A 6 44.13 -7.84 34.11
C PHE A 6 44.46 -7.29 32.73
N LEU A 7 44.46 -5.96 32.55
CA LEU A 7 44.80 -5.32 31.28
C LEU A 7 46.27 -5.54 30.88
N CYS A 8 47.19 -5.52 31.85
CA CYS A 8 48.63 -5.71 31.62
C CYS A 8 49.05 -7.18 31.45
N ASN A 9 48.16 -8.15 31.60
CA ASN A 9 48.49 -9.57 31.56
C ASN A 9 48.42 -10.12 30.12
N GLU A 10 49.43 -10.88 29.65
CA GLU A 10 49.54 -11.32 28.25
C GLU A 10 48.52 -12.39 27.79
N SER A 11 47.56 -12.76 28.65
CA SER A 11 46.61 -13.85 28.38
C SER A 11 45.24 -13.36 27.89
N THR A 12 44.40 -14.30 27.41
CA THR A 12 42.96 -14.14 27.11
C THR A 12 42.13 -13.55 28.26
N LYS A 13 42.74 -13.33 29.43
CA LYS A 13 42.14 -12.75 30.63
C LYS A 13 42.04 -11.22 30.60
N LYS A 14 42.56 -10.53 29.57
CA LYS A 14 42.44 -9.06 29.47
C LYS A 14 41.00 -8.56 29.47
N LEU A 15 40.07 -9.33 28.89
CA LEU A 15 38.63 -9.01 28.89
C LEU A 15 38.02 -9.07 30.31
N HIS A 16 38.64 -9.78 31.26
CA HIS A 16 38.21 -9.75 32.66
C HIS A 16 38.47 -8.40 33.33
N SER A 17 39.19 -7.46 32.69
CA SER A 17 39.32 -6.10 33.20
C SER A 17 37.99 -5.31 33.16
N ILE A 18 37.09 -5.64 32.22
CA ILE A 18 35.86 -4.88 31.94
C ILE A 18 34.91 -4.83 33.15
N PRO A 19 34.55 -5.95 33.81
CA PRO A 19 33.72 -5.91 35.02
C PRO A 19 34.33 -5.05 36.14
N TYR A 20 35.66 -5.08 36.29
CA TYR A 20 36.34 -4.27 37.32
C TYR A 20 36.39 -2.78 36.96
N TYR A 21 36.39 -2.44 35.67
CA TYR A 21 36.22 -1.04 35.24
C TYR A 21 34.81 -0.52 35.54
N HIS A 22 33.76 -1.32 35.27
CA HIS A 22 32.38 -0.96 35.64
C HIS A 22 32.20 -0.77 37.15
N LEU A 23 32.91 -1.55 37.97
CA LEU A 23 32.88 -1.42 39.44
C LEU A 23 33.75 -0.26 39.98
N SER A 24 34.60 0.36 39.16
CA SER A 24 35.62 1.30 39.64
C SER A 24 35.10 2.68 40.05
N GLN A 25 33.80 2.97 39.84
CA GLN A 25 33.17 4.28 40.02
C GLN A 25 33.84 5.44 39.25
N LEU A 26 34.82 5.14 38.40
CA LEU A 26 35.47 6.13 37.55
C LEU A 26 34.55 6.52 36.39
N SER A 27 34.71 7.74 35.88
CA SER A 27 34.03 8.14 34.66
C SER A 27 34.55 7.33 33.47
N ALA A 28 33.68 7.14 32.46
CA ALA A 28 34.05 6.43 31.25
C ALA A 28 35.28 7.07 30.57
N GLU A 29 35.36 8.41 30.52
CA GLU A 29 36.51 9.11 29.94
C GLU A 29 37.82 8.81 30.67
N SER A 30 37.81 8.77 32.01
CA SER A 30 39.00 8.44 32.80
C SER A 30 39.46 7.00 32.56
N ILE A 31 38.52 6.06 32.41
CA ILE A 31 38.84 4.66 32.11
C ILE A 31 39.44 4.55 30.70
N ILE A 32 38.85 5.21 29.70
CA ILE A 32 39.36 5.19 28.32
C ILE A 32 40.76 5.80 28.24
N LYS A 33 40.99 6.97 28.86
CA LYS A 33 42.32 7.60 28.90
C LYS A 33 43.35 6.66 29.54
N ARG A 34 42.98 5.99 30.63
CA ARG A 34 43.84 5.02 31.32
C ARG A 34 44.19 3.82 30.44
N ILE A 35 43.22 3.24 29.72
CA ILE A 35 43.44 2.16 28.75
C ILE A 35 44.39 2.63 27.62
N LEU A 36 44.21 3.85 27.11
CA LEU A 36 45.05 4.44 26.08
C LEU A 36 46.48 4.75 26.57
N GLU A 37 46.65 5.19 27.82
CA GLU A 37 47.97 5.41 28.44
C GLU A 37 48.79 4.11 28.47
N PHE A 38 48.16 2.99 28.84
CA PHE A 38 48.83 1.68 28.84
C PHE A 38 49.27 1.24 27.43
N ARG A 39 48.56 1.67 26.38
CA ARG A 39 48.99 1.43 25.00
C ARG A 39 50.27 2.16 24.67
N HIS A 40 50.36 3.43 25.02
CA HIS A 40 51.52 4.26 24.73
C HIS A 40 52.75 3.82 25.55
N GLN A 41 52.55 3.40 26.79
CA GLN A 41 53.64 3.05 27.69
C GLN A 41 54.19 1.63 27.46
N LEU A 42 53.32 0.65 27.21
CA LEU A 42 53.71 -0.76 27.23
C LEU A 42 53.70 -1.43 25.85
N LYS A 43 53.30 -0.73 24.77
CA LYS A 43 53.15 -1.28 23.40
C LYS A 43 52.40 -2.63 23.35
N LEU A 44 51.49 -2.85 24.28
CA LEU A 44 50.77 -4.12 24.38
C LEU A 44 49.90 -4.30 23.13
N THR A 45 50.05 -5.46 22.49
CA THR A 45 49.15 -5.92 21.43
C THR A 45 47.76 -6.21 22.01
N ASN A 46 46.71 -5.94 21.24
CA ASN A 46 45.29 -6.20 21.57
C ASN A 46 44.67 -5.33 22.68
N ILE A 47 45.23 -4.14 22.98
CA ILE A 47 44.55 -3.17 23.87
C ILE A 47 43.26 -2.65 23.23
N PHE A 48 43.25 -2.49 21.90
CA PHE A 48 42.07 -1.98 21.21
C PHE A 48 40.89 -2.93 21.27
N GLU A 49 41.12 -4.24 21.28
CA GLU A 49 40.08 -5.24 21.54
C GLU A 49 39.41 -4.97 22.90
N CYS A 50 40.20 -4.78 23.96
CA CYS A 50 39.66 -4.46 25.29
C CYS A 50 38.90 -3.12 25.33
N LEU A 51 39.39 -2.12 24.60
CA LEU A 51 38.72 -0.83 24.47
C LEU A 51 37.37 -0.98 23.76
N VAL A 52 37.32 -1.72 22.64
CA VAL A 52 36.09 -1.99 21.88
C VAL A 52 35.08 -2.73 22.75
N PHE A 53 35.47 -3.81 23.43
CA PHE A 53 34.54 -4.55 24.30
C PHE A 53 34.02 -3.72 25.47
N TYR A 54 34.87 -2.86 26.06
CA TYR A 54 34.42 -1.92 27.09
C TYR A 54 33.42 -0.91 26.51
N MET A 55 33.72 -0.33 25.35
CA MET A 55 32.84 0.64 24.69
C MET A 55 31.51 0.00 24.26
N ASP A 56 31.51 -1.24 23.75
CA ASP A 56 30.29 -1.97 23.39
C ASP A 56 29.36 -2.12 24.60
N SER A 57 29.93 -2.43 25.78
CA SER A 57 29.17 -2.57 27.02
C SER A 57 28.56 -1.27 27.54
N ILE A 58 28.99 -0.10 27.02
CA ILE A 58 28.45 1.21 27.40
C ILE A 58 27.56 1.78 26.30
N LEU A 59 27.97 1.66 25.04
CA LEU A 59 27.27 2.24 23.88
C LEU A 59 25.99 1.50 23.53
N PHE A 60 25.92 0.20 23.82
CA PHE A 60 24.79 -0.66 23.47
C PHE A 60 24.07 -1.25 24.69
N ASP A 61 24.24 -0.65 25.88
CA ASP A 61 23.51 -1.06 27.08
C ASP A 61 22.01 -0.71 26.95
N GLU A 62 21.13 -1.63 27.34
CA GLU A 62 19.67 -1.51 27.20
C GLU A 62 19.08 -0.39 28.09
N LYS A 63 19.84 0.09 29.09
CA LYS A 63 19.46 1.21 29.96
C LYS A 63 20.49 2.34 29.83
N PRO A 64 20.28 3.31 28.92
CA PRO A 64 21.21 4.43 28.74
C PRO A 64 21.18 5.34 29.96
N SER A 65 21.97 5.00 30.97
CA SER A 65 21.95 5.67 32.28
C SER A 65 22.90 6.87 32.32
N THR A 66 23.75 7.03 31.30
CA THR A 66 24.80 8.05 31.26
C THR A 66 24.95 8.60 29.85
N VAL A 67 24.69 9.90 29.69
CA VAL A 67 25.17 10.66 28.54
C VAL A 67 26.70 10.62 28.58
N LEU A 68 27.30 9.89 27.65
CA LEU A 68 28.75 9.86 27.45
C LEU A 68 29.18 11.21 26.88
N SER A 69 29.75 12.06 27.72
CA SER A 69 30.49 13.23 27.25
C SER A 69 31.98 12.89 27.24
N LEU A 70 32.56 12.85 26.05
CA LEU A 70 33.96 12.52 25.82
C LEU A 70 34.65 13.71 25.13
N SER A 71 35.93 13.94 25.42
CA SER A 71 36.70 14.88 24.62
C SER A 71 36.82 14.40 23.18
N GLN A 72 36.77 15.33 22.23
CA GLN A 72 36.80 15.02 20.78
C GLN A 72 38.02 14.19 20.37
N SER A 73 39.18 14.39 21.00
CA SER A 73 40.38 13.60 20.75
C SER A 73 40.20 12.15 21.21
N THR A 74 39.62 11.91 22.39
CA THR A 74 39.29 10.57 22.88
C THR A 74 38.24 9.90 21.99
N ALA A 75 37.23 10.64 21.55
CA ALA A 75 36.20 10.14 20.65
C ALA A 75 36.78 9.71 19.28
N ASP A 76 37.67 10.52 18.72
CA ASP A 76 38.40 10.20 17.49
C ASP A 76 39.28 8.94 17.64
N PHE A 77 39.87 8.70 18.82
CA PHE A 77 40.65 7.49 19.09
C PHE A 77 39.77 6.24 19.16
N ILE A 78 38.58 6.34 19.75
CA ILE A 78 37.61 5.24 19.79
C ILE A 78 37.21 4.84 18.38
N LEU A 79 36.85 5.79 17.51
CA LEU A 79 36.53 5.48 16.11
C LEU A 79 37.68 4.79 15.37
N SER A 80 38.92 5.22 15.62
CA SER A 80 40.10 4.55 15.06
C SER A 80 40.25 3.12 15.58
N ALA A 81 40.03 2.88 16.88
CA ALA A 81 40.08 1.54 17.46
C ALA A 81 39.02 0.61 16.85
N TYR A 82 37.77 1.08 16.70
CA TYR A 82 36.73 0.32 16.00
C TYR A 82 37.08 0.05 14.54
N SER A 83 37.70 1.01 13.84
CA SER A 83 38.10 0.80 12.44
C SER A 83 39.19 -0.25 12.24
N GLU A 84 40.01 -0.51 13.27
CA GLU A 84 41.12 -1.45 13.23
C GLU A 84 40.72 -2.86 13.74
N GLU A 85 40.00 -2.94 14.87
CA GLU A 85 39.71 -4.22 15.54
C GLU A 85 38.32 -4.80 15.24
N ALA A 86 37.30 -3.95 15.07
CA ALA A 86 35.91 -4.37 14.90
C ALA A 86 35.19 -3.52 13.84
N PRO A 87 35.67 -3.54 12.58
CA PRO A 87 35.17 -2.64 11.54
C PRO A 87 33.66 -2.82 11.33
N GLU A 88 33.12 -4.04 11.40
CA GLU A 88 31.68 -4.36 11.28
C GLU A 88 30.78 -3.66 12.30
N MET A 89 31.33 -3.24 13.44
CA MET A 89 30.59 -2.52 14.47
C MET A 89 30.57 -1.00 14.25
N LEU A 90 31.41 -0.48 13.35
CA LEU A 90 31.54 0.97 13.12
C LEU A 90 30.22 1.63 12.72
N GLN A 91 29.42 0.99 11.85
CA GLN A 91 28.11 1.48 11.47
C GLN A 91 27.13 1.53 12.66
N LYS A 92 27.18 0.53 13.56
CA LYS A 92 26.34 0.50 14.77
C LYS A 92 26.73 1.59 15.75
N VAL A 93 28.03 1.86 15.89
CA VAL A 93 28.50 2.97 16.74
C VAL A 93 27.94 4.29 16.22
N ILE A 94 27.91 4.51 14.90
CA ILE A 94 27.42 5.77 14.32
C ILE A 94 25.88 5.86 14.32
N LEU A 95 25.19 4.78 13.96
CA LEU A 95 23.75 4.80 13.72
C LEU A 95 22.90 4.39 14.94
N CYS A 96 23.41 3.51 15.80
CA CYS A 96 22.66 2.92 16.91
C CYS A 96 23.06 3.49 18.28
N SER A 97 24.12 4.30 18.36
CA SER A 97 24.56 4.88 19.64
C SER A 97 24.36 6.40 19.69
N ASN A 98 24.40 6.96 20.91
CA ASN A 98 24.36 8.41 21.16
C ASN A 98 25.76 9.06 21.16
N PHE A 99 26.76 8.36 20.64
CA PHE A 99 28.13 8.85 20.55
C PHE A 99 28.24 9.86 19.41
N GLU A 100 28.40 11.15 19.73
CA GLU A 100 28.44 12.23 18.72
C GLU A 100 29.67 13.15 18.85
N ASP A 101 30.53 12.95 19.86
CA ASP A 101 31.65 13.85 20.19
C ASP A 101 32.84 13.79 19.20
N TYR A 102 32.80 12.92 18.20
CA TYR A 102 33.90 12.72 17.24
C TYR A 102 33.94 13.77 16.12
N LYS A 103 35.09 13.88 15.43
CA LYS A 103 35.20 14.70 14.21
C LYS A 103 34.48 14.04 13.05
N LEU A 104 33.45 14.71 12.52
CA LEU A 104 32.69 14.25 11.35
C LEU A 104 33.59 13.91 10.15
N ASP A 105 34.57 14.76 9.84
CA ASP A 105 35.49 14.53 8.71
C ASP A 105 36.32 13.24 8.88
N LYS A 106 36.69 12.90 10.11
CA LYS A 106 37.42 11.67 10.41
C LYS A 106 36.54 10.45 10.25
N ALA A 107 35.31 10.48 10.79
CA ALA A 107 34.35 9.40 10.65
C ALA A 107 34.00 9.13 9.17
N ILE A 108 33.76 10.19 8.39
CA ILE A 108 33.52 10.13 6.94
C ILE A 108 34.71 9.50 6.22
N LEU A 109 35.94 9.91 6.53
CA LEU A 109 37.14 9.38 5.89
C LEU A 109 37.34 7.89 6.17
N ILE A 110 37.09 7.45 7.41
CA ILE A 110 37.19 6.04 7.81
C ILE A 110 36.18 5.20 7.03
N LEU A 111 34.90 5.61 7.00
CA LEU A 111 33.86 4.89 6.27
C LEU A 111 34.12 4.87 4.75
N LYS A 112 34.55 5.99 4.16
CA LYS A 112 34.91 6.03 2.73
C LYS A 112 36.07 5.10 2.41
N ARG A 113 37.10 5.04 3.25
CA ARG A 113 38.24 4.12 3.08
C ARG A 113 37.77 2.67 3.13
N ARG A 114 36.86 2.34 4.04
CA ARG A 114 36.30 1.00 4.17
C ARG A 114 35.47 0.59 2.96
N LEU A 115 34.55 1.46 2.52
CA LEU A 115 33.73 1.22 1.32
C LEU A 115 34.57 1.09 0.04
N ALA A 116 35.71 1.79 -0.05
CA ALA A 116 36.62 1.72 -1.19
C ALA A 116 37.61 0.53 -1.13
N ASN A 117 37.69 -0.18 0.00
CA ASN A 117 38.67 -1.25 0.17
C ASN A 117 38.28 -2.51 -0.62
N LYS A 118 38.90 -2.68 -1.80
CA LYS A 118 38.67 -3.86 -2.65
C LYS A 118 39.28 -5.15 -2.11
N GLN A 119 40.18 -5.10 -1.12
CA GLN A 119 40.83 -6.29 -0.57
C GLN A 119 39.91 -7.09 0.36
N GLN A 120 38.89 -6.45 0.94
CA GLN A 120 37.91 -7.09 1.82
C GLN A 120 36.51 -6.64 1.40
N PRO A 121 35.90 -7.27 0.37
CA PRO A 121 34.57 -6.90 -0.09
C PRO A 121 33.54 -7.15 1.03
N LEU A 122 32.75 -6.13 1.32
CA LEU A 122 31.69 -6.19 2.31
C LEU A 122 30.52 -7.04 1.79
N SER A 123 29.79 -7.69 2.71
CA SER A 123 28.49 -8.27 2.37
C SER A 123 27.51 -7.17 1.93
N PRO A 124 26.48 -7.48 1.12
CA PRO A 124 25.49 -6.49 0.68
C PRO A 124 24.87 -5.69 1.84
N ILE A 125 24.52 -6.38 2.93
CA ILE A 125 23.94 -5.77 4.13
C ILE A 125 24.96 -4.87 4.84
N SER A 126 26.22 -5.32 4.99
CA SER A 126 27.25 -4.50 5.63
C SER A 126 27.61 -3.28 4.79
N ASN A 127 27.60 -3.40 3.45
CA ASN A 127 27.80 -2.28 2.54
C ASN A 127 26.66 -1.27 2.67
N ALA A 128 25.41 -1.74 2.70
CA ALA A 128 24.24 -0.89 2.92
C ALA A 128 24.28 -0.19 4.28
N ALA A 129 24.72 -0.88 5.33
CA ALA A 129 24.86 -0.32 6.67
C ALA A 129 25.91 0.81 6.72
N ASP A 130 27.11 0.56 6.19
CA ASP A 130 28.20 1.55 6.11
C ASP A 130 27.82 2.73 5.23
N THR A 131 27.12 2.48 4.12
CA THR A 131 26.61 3.54 3.23
C THR A 131 25.54 4.38 3.93
N THR A 132 24.63 3.76 4.69
CA THR A 132 23.60 4.46 5.48
C THR A 132 24.24 5.32 6.58
N ALA A 133 25.27 4.80 7.27
CA ALA A 133 26.04 5.54 8.26
C ALA A 133 26.75 6.75 7.63
N LEU A 134 27.33 6.57 6.43
CA LEU A 134 27.96 7.64 5.69
C LEU A 134 26.96 8.72 5.26
N VAL A 135 25.77 8.33 4.79
CA VAL A 135 24.67 9.25 4.45
C VAL A 135 24.27 10.07 5.68
N TYR A 136 24.11 9.43 6.84
CA TYR A 136 23.78 10.12 8.09
C TYR A 136 24.83 11.20 8.45
N LEU A 137 26.12 10.88 8.36
CA LEU A 137 27.20 11.84 8.62
C LEU A 137 27.25 12.99 7.60
N LEU A 138 26.97 12.71 6.33
CA LEU A 138 26.96 13.74 5.29
C LEU A 138 25.81 14.73 5.47
N LEU A 139 24.66 14.26 5.96
CA LEU A 139 23.55 15.14 6.32
C LEU A 139 23.91 16.04 7.50
N GLN A 140 24.63 15.54 8.50
CA GLN A 140 25.17 16.38 9.59
C GLN A 140 26.15 17.45 9.06
N LYS A 141 26.87 17.17 7.97
CA LYS A 141 27.74 18.13 7.28
C LYS A 141 27.01 19.04 6.28
N ASN A 142 25.70 18.89 6.11
CA ASN A 142 24.88 19.59 5.10
C ASN A 142 25.25 19.28 3.63
N ASP A 143 25.85 18.12 3.37
CA ASP A 143 26.15 17.65 2.00
C ASP A 143 25.01 16.77 1.46
N TYR A 144 23.90 17.42 1.11
CA TYR A 144 22.65 16.76 0.72
C TYR A 144 22.73 16.03 -0.63
N GLU A 145 23.48 16.58 -1.60
CA GLU A 145 23.59 15.98 -2.94
C GLU A 145 24.36 14.65 -2.90
N ALA A 146 25.49 14.61 -2.18
CA ALA A 146 26.25 13.39 -2.01
C ALA A 146 25.44 12.33 -1.23
N ALA A 147 24.76 12.75 -0.17
CA ALA A 147 23.86 11.90 0.62
C ALA A 147 22.76 11.28 -0.27
N GLN A 148 22.13 12.09 -1.13
CA GLN A 148 21.08 11.63 -2.03
C GLN A 148 21.60 10.63 -3.07
N SER A 149 22.74 10.90 -3.69
CA SER A 149 23.35 9.98 -4.66
C SER A 149 23.64 8.60 -4.03
N MET A 150 24.18 8.58 -2.81
CA MET A 150 24.50 7.35 -2.10
C MET A 150 23.25 6.58 -1.65
N ILE A 151 22.24 7.23 -1.06
CA ILE A 151 21.03 6.51 -0.62
C ILE A 151 20.23 5.92 -1.81
N MET A 152 20.28 6.58 -2.97
CA MET A 152 19.62 6.11 -4.19
C MET A 152 20.32 4.89 -4.81
N SER A 153 21.61 4.68 -4.53
CA SER A 153 22.37 3.52 -5.00
C SER A 153 22.03 2.22 -4.26
N LEU A 154 21.40 2.31 -3.08
CA LEU A 154 21.02 1.15 -2.29
C LEU A 154 19.71 0.54 -2.77
N THR A 155 19.65 -0.78 -2.76
CA THR A 155 18.39 -1.50 -3.00
C THR A 155 17.41 -1.23 -1.86
N LYS A 156 16.11 -1.28 -2.17
CA LYS A 156 15.05 -1.07 -1.18
C LYS A 156 15.12 -2.09 -0.04
N ALA A 157 15.36 -3.37 -0.36
CA ALA A 157 15.39 -4.47 0.62
C ALA A 157 16.57 -4.34 1.61
N ASP A 158 17.76 -4.02 1.11
CA ASP A 158 18.93 -3.84 1.95
C ASP A 158 18.75 -2.63 2.87
N LEU A 159 18.23 -1.51 2.32
CA LEU A 159 17.97 -0.30 3.09
C LEU A 159 16.97 -0.55 4.21
N LEU A 160 15.84 -1.21 3.94
CA LEU A 160 14.81 -1.50 4.95
C LEU A 160 15.34 -2.31 6.13
N THR A 161 16.22 -3.29 5.85
CA THR A 161 16.84 -4.12 6.89
C THR A 161 17.63 -3.27 7.89
N ILE A 162 18.35 -2.25 7.40
CA ILE A 162 19.12 -1.33 8.25
C ILE A 162 18.20 -0.35 8.96
N LEU A 163 17.27 0.29 8.24
CA LEU A 163 16.35 1.29 8.80
C LEU A 163 15.50 0.73 9.96
N ALA A 164 15.11 -0.54 9.90
CA ALA A 164 14.33 -1.20 10.97
C ALA A 164 15.09 -1.25 12.32
N SER A 165 16.43 -1.19 12.28
CA SER A 165 17.32 -1.26 13.45
C SER A 165 17.73 0.10 14.02
N ILE A 166 17.34 1.21 13.37
CA ILE A 166 17.77 2.58 13.72
C ILE A 166 16.58 3.55 13.87
N ASP A 167 15.46 3.02 14.34
CA ASP A 167 14.20 3.75 14.54
C ASP A 167 14.37 5.07 15.31
N ALA A 168 15.11 5.08 16.41
CA ALA A 168 15.35 6.28 17.22
C ALA A 168 16.02 7.43 16.44
N LYS A 169 16.83 7.13 15.42
CA LYS A 169 17.46 8.14 14.56
C LYS A 169 16.57 8.56 13.39
N LEU A 170 15.44 7.90 13.16
CA LEU A 170 14.49 8.24 12.09
C LEU A 170 13.26 8.97 12.64
N TRP A 171 12.70 8.47 13.74
CA TRP A 171 11.48 8.98 14.34
C TRP A 171 11.50 8.78 15.87
N ASP A 172 11.30 9.86 16.62
CA ASP A 172 11.20 9.85 18.08
C ASP A 172 9.78 9.53 18.60
N GLY A 173 8.87 9.14 17.71
CA GLY A 173 7.45 8.89 18.00
C GLY A 173 6.54 10.11 17.83
N ILE A 174 7.10 11.33 17.74
CA ILE A 174 6.33 12.58 17.58
C ILE A 174 6.78 13.34 16.32
N ASN A 175 8.09 13.51 16.13
CA ASN A 175 8.71 14.25 15.06
C ASN A 175 9.74 13.39 14.29
N LEU A 176 9.78 13.56 12.97
CA LEU A 176 10.89 13.04 12.20
C LEU A 176 12.17 13.81 12.50
N THR A 177 13.26 13.06 12.66
CA THR A 177 14.61 13.63 12.70
C THR A 177 14.99 14.19 11.32
N ASN A 178 16.12 14.89 11.22
CA ASN A 178 16.64 15.35 9.93
C ASN A 178 16.88 14.19 8.96
N PHE A 179 17.29 13.03 9.47
CA PHE A 179 17.50 11.84 8.66
C PHE A 179 16.17 11.23 8.19
N GLY A 180 15.17 11.15 9.07
CA GLY A 180 13.82 10.72 8.70
C GLY A 180 13.19 11.63 7.64
N LYS A 181 13.31 12.95 7.78
CA LYS A 181 12.83 13.94 6.80
C LYS A 181 13.52 13.78 5.44
N PHE A 182 14.84 13.57 5.44
CA PHE A 182 15.62 13.33 4.23
C PHE A 182 15.18 12.04 3.53
N LEU A 183 15.03 10.94 4.28
CA LEU A 183 14.60 9.66 3.73
C LEU A 183 13.20 9.76 3.12
N LYS A 184 12.27 10.40 3.84
CA LYS A 184 10.91 10.66 3.36
C LYS A 184 10.89 11.43 2.02
N GLN A 185 11.82 12.36 1.82
CA GLN A 185 11.91 13.16 0.58
C GLN A 185 12.61 12.41 -0.57
N THR A 186 13.64 11.62 -0.27
CA THR A 186 14.50 11.00 -1.29
C THR A 186 14.07 9.58 -1.67
N ARG A 187 13.57 8.80 -0.72
CA ARG A 187 13.11 7.41 -0.87
C ARG A 187 11.75 7.20 -0.17
N PRO A 188 10.68 7.86 -0.65
CA PRO A 188 9.34 7.70 -0.06
C PRO A 188 8.84 6.26 -0.15
N ASP A 189 9.26 5.51 -1.17
CA ASP A 189 8.99 4.08 -1.33
C ASP A 189 9.47 3.25 -0.13
N ALA A 190 10.72 3.46 0.28
CA ALA A 190 11.31 2.78 1.43
C ALA A 190 10.73 3.29 2.75
N PHE A 191 10.39 4.59 2.83
CA PHE A 191 9.79 5.17 4.02
C PHE A 191 8.40 4.59 4.32
N ILE A 192 7.54 4.43 3.32
CA ILE A 192 6.21 3.82 3.49
C ILE A 192 6.32 2.37 3.94
N GLU A 193 7.21 1.59 3.33
CA GLU A 193 7.40 0.18 3.71
C GLU A 193 8.01 0.05 5.11
N LEU A 194 8.87 0.98 5.53
CA LEU A 194 9.36 1.06 6.91
C LEU A 194 8.22 1.30 7.90
N LEU A 195 7.28 2.22 7.61
CA LEU A 195 6.11 2.46 8.47
C LEU A 195 5.24 1.20 8.59
N ILE A 196 5.10 0.43 7.52
CA ILE A 196 4.39 -0.87 7.53
C ILE A 196 5.16 -1.87 8.41
N CYS A 197 6.49 -1.94 8.30
CA CYS A 197 7.31 -2.79 9.18
C CYS A 197 7.15 -2.41 10.67
N TYR A 198 7.05 -1.12 10.98
CA TYR A 198 6.78 -0.67 12.36
C TYR A 198 5.40 -1.07 12.86
N ALA A 199 4.38 -1.00 12.00
CA ALA A 199 3.04 -1.51 12.33
C ALA A 199 3.05 -3.04 12.54
N HIS A 200 3.73 -3.80 11.66
CA HIS A 200 3.85 -5.26 11.78
C HIS A 200 4.56 -5.69 13.07
N SER A 201 5.63 -4.99 13.43
CA SER A 201 6.39 -5.24 14.65
C SER A 201 5.72 -4.69 15.92
N LYS A 202 4.54 -4.06 15.79
CA LYS A 202 3.78 -3.40 16.87
C LYS A 202 4.60 -2.36 17.64
N LYS A 203 5.62 -1.77 16.99
CA LYS A 203 6.38 -0.64 17.55
C LYS A 203 5.52 0.62 17.62
N PHE A 204 4.71 0.85 16.58
CA PHE A 204 3.73 1.93 16.52
C PHE A 204 2.37 1.37 16.12
N GLN A 205 1.31 1.96 16.65
CA GLN A 205 -0.06 1.66 16.22
C GLN A 205 -0.35 2.35 14.88
N ILE A 206 -1.20 1.74 14.05
CA ILE A 206 -1.62 2.33 12.77
C ILE A 206 -2.24 3.72 13.00
N ALA A 207 -3.02 3.90 14.07
CA ALA A 207 -3.60 5.20 14.43
C ALA A 207 -2.55 6.28 14.69
N GLU A 208 -1.43 5.95 15.34
CA GLU A 208 -0.32 6.87 15.60
C GLU A 208 0.37 7.30 14.31
N ILE A 209 0.62 6.35 13.41
CA ILE A 209 1.21 6.63 12.10
C ILE A 209 0.28 7.50 11.24
N LEU A 210 -1.03 7.23 11.26
CA LEU A 210 -2.01 8.05 10.56
C LEU A 210 -2.08 9.46 11.14
N GLN A 211 -2.11 9.61 12.45
CA GLN A 211 -2.10 10.91 13.11
C GLN A 211 -0.84 11.70 12.73
N PHE A 212 0.32 11.05 12.74
CA PHE A 212 1.58 11.64 12.29
C PHE A 212 1.49 12.16 10.85
N LEU A 213 1.09 11.30 9.89
CA LEU A 213 0.98 11.67 8.47
C LEU A 213 -0.06 12.78 8.22
N GLN A 214 -1.12 12.85 9.03
CA GLN A 214 -2.10 13.94 8.96
C GLN A 214 -1.55 15.24 9.54
N SER A 215 -0.88 15.18 10.69
CA SER A 215 -0.38 16.35 11.43
C SER A 215 0.72 17.12 10.70
N GLU A 216 1.57 16.44 9.92
CA GLU A 216 2.66 17.08 9.16
C GLU A 216 2.20 18.11 8.12
N SER A 217 0.89 18.23 7.90
CA SER A 217 0.29 19.06 6.87
C SER A 217 -0.71 20.07 7.43
N HIS A 218 -0.32 20.81 8.48
CA HIS A 218 -1.18 21.76 9.21
C HIS A 218 -1.97 22.78 8.36
N ASN A 219 -1.64 22.98 7.08
CA ASN A 219 -2.35 23.89 6.16
C ASN A 219 -2.74 23.24 4.81
N LYS A 220 -2.55 21.93 4.63
CA LYS A 220 -2.94 21.25 3.39
C LYS A 220 -4.14 20.35 3.64
N GLU A 221 -5.04 20.27 2.67
CA GLU A 221 -6.10 19.29 2.74
C GLU A 221 -5.51 17.86 2.70
N LEU A 222 -6.05 16.96 3.51
CA LEU A 222 -5.59 15.57 3.62
C LEU A 222 -5.45 14.85 2.27
N HIS A 223 -6.32 15.19 1.32
CA HIS A 223 -6.35 14.59 -0.01
C HIS A 223 -5.12 14.94 -0.87
N SER A 224 -4.38 15.98 -0.49
CA SER A 224 -3.17 16.47 -1.16
C SER A 224 -1.88 15.89 -0.58
N VAL A 225 -1.95 15.06 0.47
CA VAL A 225 -0.79 14.43 1.13
C VAL A 225 -0.49 13.09 0.45
N PRO A 226 0.57 12.98 -0.39
CA PRO A 226 0.78 11.78 -1.20
C PRO A 226 1.11 10.54 -0.36
N LEU A 227 1.96 10.71 0.67
CA LEU A 227 2.36 9.63 1.56
C LEU A 227 1.21 9.05 2.38
N LEU A 228 0.21 9.88 2.74
CA LEU A 228 -0.98 9.39 3.43
C LEU A 228 -1.76 8.42 2.54
N LYS A 229 -1.97 8.80 1.27
CA LYS A 229 -2.62 7.93 0.28
C LYS A 229 -1.82 6.63 0.08
N GLU A 230 -0.51 6.73 -0.16
CA GLU A 230 0.35 5.56 -0.40
C GLU A 230 0.39 4.61 0.80
N PHE A 231 0.43 5.14 2.02
CA PHE A 231 0.39 4.33 3.24
C PHE A 231 -0.94 3.59 3.41
N LEU A 232 -2.06 4.30 3.20
CA LEU A 232 -3.40 3.70 3.26
C LEU A 232 -3.58 2.61 2.21
N GLU A 233 -3.11 2.84 0.98
CA GLU A 233 -3.13 1.85 -0.09
C GLU A 233 -2.29 0.61 0.26
N ALA A 234 -1.09 0.82 0.81
CA ALA A 234 -0.20 -0.27 1.14
C ALA A 234 -0.74 -1.13 2.30
N ILE A 235 -1.33 -0.51 3.33
CA ILE A 235 -1.99 -1.23 4.43
C ILE A 235 -3.15 -2.09 3.92
N LEU A 236 -4.02 -1.53 3.09
CA LEU A 236 -5.21 -2.23 2.61
C LEU A 236 -4.88 -3.34 1.60
N ASN A 237 -3.75 -3.22 0.88
CA ASN A 237 -3.23 -4.28 0.01
C ASN A 237 -2.51 -5.39 0.78
N ASP A 238 -2.02 -5.13 1.99
CA ASP A 238 -1.39 -6.15 2.83
C ASP A 238 -2.46 -7.08 3.44
N LYS A 239 -2.45 -8.36 3.05
CA LYS A 239 -3.42 -9.37 3.50
C LYS A 239 -3.43 -9.62 5.01
N SER A 240 -2.32 -9.33 5.70
CA SER A 240 -2.17 -9.54 7.13
C SER A 240 -2.70 -8.34 7.93
N MET A 241 -2.50 -7.13 7.41
CA MET A 241 -2.95 -5.89 8.04
C MET A 241 -4.40 -5.55 7.70
N SER A 242 -4.87 -5.83 6.48
CA SER A 242 -6.23 -5.52 6.06
C SER A 242 -7.31 -6.16 6.94
N LYS A 243 -7.00 -7.28 7.62
CA LYS A 243 -7.89 -7.92 8.60
C LYS A 243 -7.91 -7.25 9.99
N GLN A 244 -6.87 -6.49 10.32
CA GLN A 244 -6.69 -5.84 11.62
C GLN A 244 -7.14 -4.37 11.59
N VAL A 245 -7.40 -3.86 10.41
CA VAL A 245 -7.69 -2.45 10.16
C VAL A 245 -9.19 -2.21 10.21
N ASP A 246 -9.60 -1.16 10.94
CA ASP A 246 -10.99 -0.74 11.04
C ASP A 246 -11.47 -0.01 9.76
N SER A 247 -12.79 -0.03 9.57
CA SER A 247 -13.56 0.70 8.56
C SER A 247 -13.17 2.18 8.43
N SER A 248 -12.69 2.81 9.49
CA SER A 248 -12.19 4.20 9.50
C SER A 248 -11.03 4.46 8.51
N VAL A 249 -10.14 3.48 8.28
CA VAL A 249 -9.03 3.59 7.33
C VAL A 249 -9.54 3.55 5.88
N LEU A 250 -10.50 2.67 5.61
CA LEU A 250 -11.20 2.62 4.33
C LEU A 250 -11.95 3.93 4.06
N ASN A 251 -12.68 4.42 5.07
CA ASN A 251 -13.41 5.69 5.02
C ASN A 251 -12.49 6.86 4.67
N LEU A 252 -11.33 6.94 5.31
CA LEU A 252 -10.34 7.98 5.04
C LEU A 252 -9.82 7.92 3.59
N LEU A 253 -9.49 6.72 3.10
CA LEU A 253 -8.99 6.56 1.72
C LEU A 253 -10.06 6.90 0.68
N VAL A 254 -11.31 6.48 0.89
CA VAL A 254 -12.45 6.84 0.03
C VAL A 254 -12.63 8.36 0.00
N LYS A 255 -12.61 9.03 1.15
CA LYS A 255 -12.67 10.51 1.22
C LYS A 255 -11.54 11.18 0.45
N ILE A 256 -10.32 10.64 0.52
CA ILE A 256 -9.16 11.16 -0.22
C ILE A 256 -9.40 11.05 -1.73
N TYR A 257 -9.81 9.88 -2.23
CA TYR A 257 -10.10 9.73 -3.67
C TYR A 257 -11.25 10.61 -4.12
N LEU A 258 -12.35 10.64 -3.36
CA LEU A 258 -13.50 11.49 -3.66
C LEU A 258 -13.07 12.96 -3.78
N LYS A 259 -12.36 13.50 -2.79
CA LYS A 259 -11.87 14.89 -2.87
C LYS A 259 -10.93 15.13 -4.05
N ARG A 260 -10.01 14.20 -4.35
CA ARG A 260 -9.09 14.32 -5.50
C ARG A 260 -9.80 14.27 -6.85
N LEU A 261 -10.96 13.62 -6.94
CA LEU A 261 -11.78 13.64 -8.15
C LEU A 261 -12.35 15.04 -8.44
N PHE A 262 -12.62 15.85 -7.41
CA PHE A 262 -13.15 17.23 -7.54
C PHE A 262 -12.07 18.30 -7.54
N ALA A 263 -10.90 18.03 -6.97
CA ALA A 263 -9.80 18.97 -7.01
C ALA A 263 -9.46 19.27 -8.48
N PRO A 264 -9.36 20.55 -8.89
CA PRO A 264 -8.86 20.87 -10.22
C PRO A 264 -7.52 20.17 -10.35
N LYS A 265 -7.35 19.42 -11.45
CA LYS A 265 -6.06 18.85 -11.79
C LYS A 265 -5.16 20.04 -12.12
N GLU A 266 -4.60 20.65 -11.09
CA GLU A 266 -3.38 21.41 -11.25
C GLU A 266 -2.45 20.49 -12.03
N LYS A 267 -1.70 21.09 -12.95
CA LYS A 267 -0.58 20.42 -13.59
C LYS A 267 0.47 20.17 -12.50
N PHE A 268 0.16 19.34 -11.51
CA PHE A 268 1.12 18.53 -10.83
C PHE A 268 1.76 17.77 -11.97
N ALA A 269 2.89 18.31 -12.42
CA ALA A 269 3.85 17.54 -13.14
C ALA A 269 3.94 16.24 -12.35
N SER A 270 3.46 15.14 -12.91
CA SER A 270 3.75 13.79 -12.43
C SER A 270 5.25 13.48 -12.62
N ASN A 271 6.09 14.51 -12.67
CA ASN A 271 7.51 14.43 -12.59
C ASN A 271 7.82 14.23 -11.11
N MET A 272 8.13 12.97 -10.77
CA MET A 272 9.01 12.55 -9.67
C MET A 272 8.43 11.59 -8.62
N LEU A 273 7.25 10.99 -8.79
CA LEU A 273 6.86 9.86 -7.92
C LEU A 273 6.28 8.63 -8.62
N SER A 274 5.97 8.69 -9.93
CA SER A 274 5.47 7.55 -10.70
C SER A 274 6.49 6.98 -11.70
N ASN A 275 7.79 7.02 -11.38
CA ASN A 275 8.80 6.26 -12.13
C ASN A 275 8.87 4.79 -11.70
N SER A 276 8.07 4.37 -10.70
CA SER A 276 7.60 3.00 -10.69
C SER A 276 6.64 2.83 -11.89
N MET A 277 7.20 2.46 -13.03
CA MET A 277 6.60 1.56 -14.01
C MET A 277 6.23 0.24 -13.30
N GLY A 278 5.33 0.35 -12.32
CA GLY A 278 4.80 -0.73 -11.51
C GLY A 278 3.69 -1.35 -12.31
N SER A 279 3.94 -2.57 -12.76
CA SER A 279 3.00 -3.56 -13.26
C SER A 279 1.52 -3.30 -12.90
N PHE A 280 0.64 -3.58 -13.86
CA PHE A 280 -0.83 -3.51 -13.83
C PHE A 280 -1.49 -4.44 -12.80
N THR A 281 -0.82 -4.74 -11.69
CA THR A 281 -1.09 -5.85 -10.76
C THR A 281 -1.47 -5.41 -9.34
N LEU A 282 -1.70 -4.12 -9.04
CA LEU A 282 -2.03 -3.67 -7.67
C LEU A 282 -3.25 -2.75 -7.63
N PHE A 283 -4.35 -3.24 -8.20
CA PHE A 283 -5.67 -2.84 -7.78
C PHE A 283 -6.05 -3.67 -6.54
N PHE A 284 -6.74 -3.08 -5.55
CA PHE A 284 -7.16 -3.76 -4.31
C PHE A 284 -7.81 -5.13 -4.59
N GLY A 285 -8.51 -5.23 -5.72
CA GLY A 285 -9.02 -6.49 -6.26
C GLY A 285 -9.43 -6.38 -7.73
N SER A 286 -10.07 -7.44 -8.23
CA SER A 286 -10.65 -7.46 -9.57
C SER A 286 -11.76 -6.40 -9.70
N ARG A 287 -11.58 -5.48 -10.64
CA ARG A 287 -12.61 -4.51 -11.02
C ARG A 287 -13.70 -5.22 -11.82
N ALA A 288 -14.95 -4.98 -11.45
CA ALA A 288 -16.13 -5.49 -12.16
C ALA A 288 -16.11 -5.11 -13.65
N THR A 289 -16.49 -6.02 -14.55
CA THR A 289 -16.30 -5.80 -15.99
C THR A 289 -17.31 -4.81 -16.57
N TRP A 290 -18.52 -4.75 -15.99
CA TRP A 290 -19.57 -3.81 -16.37
C TRP A 290 -19.16 -2.34 -16.22
N LEU A 291 -18.18 -2.05 -15.35
CA LEU A 291 -17.63 -0.71 -15.20
C LEU A 291 -16.89 -0.21 -16.45
N ASN A 292 -16.55 -1.09 -17.40
CA ASN A 292 -16.01 -0.67 -18.70
C ASN A 292 -17.08 -0.10 -19.62
N GLU A 293 -18.34 -0.51 -19.45
CA GLU A 293 -19.48 -0.01 -20.21
C GLU A 293 -20.00 1.34 -19.68
N MET A 294 -19.46 1.80 -18.54
CA MET A 294 -19.82 3.06 -17.90
C MET A 294 -18.90 4.21 -18.33
N PRO A 295 -19.35 5.48 -18.26
CA PRO A 295 -18.48 6.65 -18.39
C PRO A 295 -17.31 6.60 -17.39
N PRO A 296 -16.10 7.03 -17.77
CA PRO A 296 -15.70 7.65 -19.06
C PRO A 296 -15.36 6.66 -20.18
N PHE A 297 -15.50 5.35 -19.95
CA PHE A 297 -14.99 4.32 -20.85
C PHE A 297 -16.01 3.98 -21.95
N ASN A 298 -17.29 3.86 -21.60
CA ASN A 298 -18.39 3.64 -22.57
C ASN A 298 -18.08 2.50 -23.57
N GLY A 299 -17.55 1.37 -23.07
CA GLY A 299 -17.15 0.20 -23.83
C GLY A 299 -15.72 0.27 -24.41
N LYS A 300 -15.03 1.41 -24.28
CA LYS A 300 -13.62 1.56 -24.71
C LYS A 300 -12.67 0.97 -23.67
N ARG A 301 -11.60 0.33 -24.15
CA ARG A 301 -10.54 -0.16 -23.28
C ARG A 301 -9.77 1.02 -22.66
N ILE A 302 -9.36 0.84 -21.40
CA ILE A 302 -8.47 1.79 -20.71
C ILE A 302 -7.16 1.88 -21.48
N THR A 303 -6.77 3.07 -21.90
CA THR A 303 -5.54 3.29 -22.69
C THR A 303 -4.38 3.76 -21.82
N ARG A 304 -3.16 3.40 -22.21
CA ARG A 304 -1.94 4.01 -21.64
C ARG A 304 -1.64 5.39 -22.25
N ASN A 305 -2.10 5.63 -23.47
CA ASN A 305 -1.85 6.86 -24.19
C ASN A 305 -2.92 7.89 -23.87
N CYS A 306 -2.48 9.08 -23.46
CA CYS A 306 -3.36 10.20 -23.12
C CYS A 306 -3.64 11.05 -24.35
N SER A 307 -4.91 11.11 -24.75
CA SER A 307 -5.39 11.97 -25.85
C SER A 307 -5.27 13.47 -25.56
N LEU A 308 -5.08 13.83 -24.29
CA LEU A 308 -4.89 15.22 -23.83
C LEU A 308 -3.40 15.59 -23.69
N SER A 309 -2.48 14.71 -24.07
CA SER A 309 -1.04 15.01 -23.99
C SER A 309 -0.63 15.99 -25.11
N PRO A 310 0.08 17.09 -24.80
CA PRO A 310 0.36 18.17 -25.76
C PRO A 310 1.45 17.82 -26.81
N LYS A 311 1.82 16.55 -27.00
CA LYS A 311 2.95 16.16 -27.86
C LYS A 311 2.60 15.75 -29.29
N MET A 312 1.33 15.81 -29.70
CA MET A 312 0.97 15.61 -31.11
C MET A 312 0.21 16.81 -31.67
N GLU A 313 0.96 17.85 -32.02
CA GLU A 313 0.53 18.79 -33.06
C GLU A 313 0.48 18.06 -34.40
N SER A 314 -0.64 17.42 -34.72
CA SER A 314 -1.00 17.26 -36.11
C SER A 314 -2.52 17.23 -36.29
N LYS A 315 -2.97 18.26 -37.01
CA LYS A 315 -4.21 18.39 -37.78
C LYS A 315 -5.52 18.41 -37.00
N LYS A 316 -6.01 19.65 -36.87
CA LYS A 316 -7.42 20.08 -36.87
C LYS A 316 -8.41 18.95 -37.17
N SER A 317 -9.05 18.43 -36.12
CA SER A 317 -10.47 18.10 -36.16
C SER A 317 -11.16 19.03 -35.18
N VAL A 318 -12.05 19.83 -35.75
CA VAL A 318 -13.05 20.62 -35.03
C VAL A 318 -14.08 19.60 -34.49
N ASP A 319 -14.54 19.79 -33.25
CA ASP A 319 -15.59 19.01 -32.56
C ASP A 319 -15.26 17.62 -31.98
N ALA A 320 -14.09 17.43 -31.38
CA ALA A 320 -13.93 16.41 -30.34
C ALA A 320 -14.13 17.05 -28.96
N ASP A 321 -15.30 16.80 -28.38
CA ASP A 321 -15.68 17.09 -27.00
C ASP A 321 -14.48 16.96 -26.05
N ARG A 322 -13.98 18.10 -25.54
CA ARG A 322 -12.73 18.20 -24.74
C ARG A 322 -12.79 17.47 -23.39
N SER A 323 -13.84 16.69 -23.12
CA SER A 323 -14.30 16.39 -21.76
C SER A 323 -13.92 15.02 -21.22
N MET A 324 -13.48 14.02 -22.01
CA MET A 324 -13.26 12.66 -21.48
C MET A 324 -12.11 11.87 -22.11
N CYS A 325 -10.93 11.86 -21.48
CA CYS A 325 -9.88 10.88 -21.79
C CYS A 325 -10.24 9.53 -21.16
N CYS A 326 -10.08 8.42 -21.89
CA CYS A 326 -10.21 7.05 -21.36
C CYS A 326 -8.87 6.49 -20.82
N CYS A 327 -7.87 7.35 -20.68
CA CYS A 327 -6.53 6.95 -20.32
C CYS A 327 -6.33 6.79 -18.81
N TRP A 328 -5.37 5.94 -18.42
CA TRP A 328 -5.03 5.66 -17.04
C TRP A 328 -4.76 6.92 -16.22
N ASN A 329 -3.81 7.75 -16.66
CA ASN A 329 -3.39 8.93 -15.90
C ASN A 329 -4.52 9.92 -15.68
N CYS A 330 -5.50 9.99 -16.59
CA CYS A 330 -6.65 10.87 -16.41
C CYS A 330 -7.71 10.26 -15.49
N ASN A 331 -7.75 8.96 -15.27
CA ASN A 331 -8.78 8.31 -14.47
C ASN A 331 -8.20 7.50 -13.31
N GLU A 332 -6.96 7.75 -12.92
CA GLU A 332 -6.24 6.96 -11.92
C GLU A 332 -7.01 6.89 -10.60
N ASP A 333 -7.43 8.03 -10.05
CA ASP A 333 -8.16 8.08 -8.79
C ASP A 333 -9.56 7.44 -8.91
N LEU A 334 -10.23 7.56 -10.06
CA LEU A 334 -11.53 6.89 -10.32
C LEU A 334 -11.35 5.38 -10.37
N LEU A 335 -10.34 4.90 -11.10
CA LEU A 335 -10.05 3.47 -11.25
C LEU A 335 -9.64 2.83 -9.92
N ARG A 336 -8.84 3.53 -9.11
CA ARG A 336 -8.47 3.08 -7.77
C ARG A 336 -9.68 3.04 -6.84
N LEU A 337 -10.55 4.06 -6.88
CA LEU A 337 -11.79 4.07 -6.10
C LEU A 337 -12.73 2.93 -6.52
N GLN A 338 -12.93 2.71 -7.82
CA GLN A 338 -13.74 1.61 -8.34
C GLN A 338 -13.19 0.25 -7.91
N SER A 339 -11.87 0.06 -7.95
CA SER A 339 -11.25 -1.17 -7.47
C SER A 339 -11.43 -1.36 -5.96
N LEU A 340 -11.23 -0.30 -5.17
CA LEU A 340 -11.40 -0.32 -3.72
C LEU A 340 -12.83 -0.71 -3.33
N LEU A 341 -13.83 -0.09 -3.96
CA LEU A 341 -15.24 -0.39 -3.73
C LEU A 341 -15.61 -1.80 -4.23
N SER A 342 -14.99 -2.28 -5.32
CA SER A 342 -15.24 -3.65 -5.84
C SER A 342 -14.67 -4.75 -4.95
N TYR A 343 -13.53 -4.49 -4.30
CA TYR A 343 -12.78 -5.51 -3.56
C TYR A 343 -13.51 -6.01 -2.31
N LEU A 344 -14.19 -5.12 -1.58
CA LEU A 344 -14.77 -5.43 -0.28
C LEU A 344 -16.30 -5.53 -0.30
N GLY A 345 -16.96 -4.97 -1.32
CA GLY A 345 -18.37 -4.59 -1.21
C GLY A 345 -18.50 -3.51 -0.14
N PRO A 346 -18.70 -2.23 -0.49
CA PRO A 346 -18.59 -1.15 0.49
C PRO A 346 -19.60 -1.37 1.62
N PRO A 347 -19.18 -1.31 2.89
CA PRO A 347 -20.14 -1.33 3.99
C PRO A 347 -21.09 -0.12 3.89
N GLU A 348 -22.27 -0.23 4.49
CA GLU A 348 -23.37 0.74 4.28
C GLU A 348 -22.99 2.18 4.68
N ASP A 349 -22.09 2.34 5.66
CA ASP A 349 -21.54 3.64 6.05
C ASP A 349 -20.70 4.29 4.93
N ILE A 350 -19.91 3.49 4.21
CA ILE A 350 -19.13 3.94 3.05
C ILE A 350 -20.05 4.26 1.88
N LYS A 351 -21.08 3.46 1.64
CA LYS A 351 -22.09 3.75 0.60
C LYS A 351 -22.78 5.08 0.88
N GLY A 352 -23.27 5.28 2.11
CA GLY A 352 -23.90 6.54 2.54
C GLY A 352 -22.97 7.73 2.35
N LEU A 353 -21.72 7.62 2.83
CA LEU A 353 -20.71 8.67 2.66
C LEU A 353 -20.47 9.04 1.20
N VAL A 354 -20.33 8.05 0.32
CA VAL A 354 -20.11 8.27 -1.11
C VAL A 354 -21.34 8.95 -1.72
N LEU A 355 -22.55 8.45 -1.45
CA LEU A 355 -23.78 9.02 -1.99
C LEU A 355 -24.02 10.45 -1.48
N ASP A 356 -23.81 10.74 -0.20
CA ASP A 356 -23.94 12.08 0.39
C ASP A 356 -22.95 13.05 -0.27
N PHE A 357 -21.70 12.60 -0.44
CA PHE A 357 -20.67 13.39 -1.09
C PHE A 357 -21.03 13.70 -2.55
N LEU A 358 -21.52 12.71 -3.30
CA LEU A 358 -21.96 12.89 -4.68
C LEU A 358 -23.20 13.79 -4.78
N CYS A 359 -24.16 13.67 -3.86
CA CYS A 359 -25.33 14.56 -3.81
C CYS A 359 -24.92 16.03 -3.64
N SER A 360 -23.87 16.29 -2.85
CA SER A 360 -23.35 17.65 -2.65
C SER A 360 -22.63 18.23 -3.88
N ALA A 361 -22.27 17.40 -4.85
CA ALA A 361 -21.37 17.75 -5.95
C ALA A 361 -21.96 17.47 -7.35
N LYS A 362 -23.29 17.30 -7.42
CA LYS A 362 -24.06 16.75 -8.54
C LYS A 362 -23.84 17.42 -9.90
N ASP A 363 -23.42 18.69 -9.92
CA ASP A 363 -23.29 19.49 -11.15
C ASP A 363 -21.85 19.64 -11.67
N GLN A 364 -20.85 19.04 -11.01
CA GLN A 364 -19.44 19.44 -11.25
C GLN A 364 -18.68 18.55 -12.25
N ILE A 365 -19.00 17.26 -12.42
CA ILE A 365 -18.25 16.35 -13.31
C ILE A 365 -19.17 15.24 -13.88
N PRO A 366 -19.03 14.76 -15.13
CA PRO A 366 -19.89 13.72 -15.73
C PRO A 366 -19.48 12.23 -15.53
N ASN A 367 -18.39 11.92 -14.79
CA ASN A 367 -17.76 10.57 -14.79
C ASN A 367 -17.95 9.72 -13.51
N TRP A 368 -18.89 10.09 -12.63
CA TRP A 368 -19.10 9.45 -11.32
C TRP A 368 -20.29 8.48 -11.28
N LEU A 369 -21.04 8.37 -12.38
CA LEU A 369 -22.20 7.46 -12.49
C LEU A 369 -21.82 6.03 -12.09
N SER A 370 -20.62 5.58 -12.47
CA SER A 370 -20.11 4.26 -12.07
C SER A 370 -20.01 4.10 -10.55
N VAL A 371 -19.54 5.13 -9.83
CA VAL A 371 -19.41 5.14 -8.37
C VAL A 371 -20.79 5.25 -7.71
N GLU A 372 -21.69 6.07 -8.27
CA GLU A 372 -23.08 6.18 -7.78
C GLU A 372 -23.81 4.84 -7.87
N VAL A 373 -23.68 4.13 -9.00
CA VAL A 373 -24.26 2.80 -9.20
C VAL A 373 -23.69 1.79 -8.19
N MET A 374 -22.38 1.79 -7.96
CA MET A 374 -21.74 0.88 -6.99
C MET A 374 -22.20 1.08 -5.54
N CYS A 375 -22.57 2.32 -5.18
CA CYS A 375 -22.97 2.67 -3.81
C CYS A 375 -24.49 2.78 -3.63
N SER A 376 -25.27 2.65 -4.70
CA SER A 376 -26.74 2.65 -4.65
C SER A 376 -27.30 1.29 -4.25
N ASN A 377 -28.54 1.28 -3.74
CA ASN A 377 -29.32 0.05 -3.69
C ASN A 377 -29.67 -0.42 -5.12
N GLU A 378 -30.00 -1.69 -5.25
CA GLU A 378 -30.21 -2.36 -6.54
C GLU A 378 -31.30 -1.68 -7.37
N ALA A 379 -32.42 -1.30 -6.75
CA ALA A 379 -33.52 -0.65 -7.45
C ALA A 379 -33.10 0.70 -8.06
N ARG A 380 -32.33 1.51 -7.31
CA ARG A 380 -31.79 2.79 -7.82
C ARG A 380 -30.71 2.54 -8.86
N ALA A 381 -29.82 1.58 -8.63
CA ALA A 381 -28.76 1.21 -9.58
C ALA A 381 -29.33 0.80 -10.94
N ILE A 382 -30.36 -0.05 -10.96
CA ILE A 382 -31.05 -0.46 -12.20
C ILE A 382 -31.63 0.77 -12.91
N LYS A 383 -32.34 1.65 -12.21
CA LYS A 383 -32.93 2.87 -12.80
C LYS A 383 -31.87 3.82 -13.37
N LEU A 384 -30.74 3.99 -12.67
CA LEU A 384 -29.61 4.79 -13.14
C LEU A 384 -28.99 4.20 -14.40
N LEU A 385 -28.76 2.89 -14.43
CA LEU A 385 -28.20 2.18 -15.58
C LEU A 385 -29.14 2.24 -16.78
N MET A 386 -30.43 1.98 -16.57
CA MET A 386 -31.44 2.10 -17.62
C MET A 386 -31.52 3.51 -18.20
N GLY A 387 -31.46 4.56 -17.38
CA GLY A 387 -31.54 5.93 -17.89
C GLY A 387 -30.24 6.41 -18.57
N MET A 388 -29.08 6.09 -18.01
CA MET A 388 -27.83 6.79 -18.30
C MET A 388 -26.75 5.90 -18.94
N ALA A 389 -26.78 4.58 -18.73
CA ALA A 389 -25.80 3.65 -19.28
C ALA A 389 -26.39 2.25 -19.61
N PRO A 390 -27.32 2.15 -20.59
CA PRO A 390 -28.07 0.91 -20.85
C PRO A 390 -27.20 -0.31 -21.16
N LYS A 391 -26.06 -0.09 -21.83
CA LYS A 391 -25.10 -1.14 -22.20
C LYS A 391 -24.46 -1.83 -21.00
N ALA A 392 -24.37 -1.13 -19.87
CA ALA A 392 -23.83 -1.67 -18.64
C ALA A 392 -24.85 -2.49 -17.83
N LEU A 393 -26.15 -2.39 -18.15
CA LEU A 393 -27.25 -2.98 -17.37
C LEU A 393 -27.16 -4.50 -17.27
N LEU A 394 -27.08 -5.18 -18.41
CA LEU A 394 -27.02 -6.65 -18.43
C LEU A 394 -25.70 -7.17 -17.80
N PRO A 395 -24.51 -6.65 -18.16
CA PRO A 395 -23.27 -7.02 -17.46
C PRO A 395 -23.30 -6.79 -15.94
N TYR A 396 -23.91 -5.68 -15.48
CA TYR A 396 -24.09 -5.39 -14.06
C TYR A 396 -24.95 -6.45 -13.37
N ALA A 397 -26.10 -6.78 -13.95
CA ALA A 397 -27.03 -7.78 -13.42
C ALA A 397 -26.36 -9.16 -13.33
N THR A 398 -25.67 -9.59 -14.39
CA THR A 398 -24.97 -10.87 -14.44
C THR A 398 -23.91 -11.01 -13.34
N GLU A 399 -23.11 -9.97 -13.07
CA GLU A 399 -22.07 -10.02 -12.04
C GLU A 399 -22.62 -9.85 -10.62
N THR A 400 -23.67 -9.04 -10.45
CA THR A 400 -24.17 -8.60 -9.13
C THR A 400 -25.28 -9.49 -8.59
N PHE A 401 -26.22 -9.91 -9.44
CA PHE A 401 -27.40 -10.69 -9.02
C PHE A 401 -27.09 -12.17 -8.90
N LYS A 402 -26.16 -12.69 -9.72
CA LYS A 402 -25.79 -14.12 -9.75
C LYS A 402 -27.05 -14.99 -9.89
N ASP A 403 -27.36 -15.82 -8.90
CA ASP A 403 -28.53 -16.73 -8.88
C ASP A 403 -29.71 -16.17 -8.05
N ASP A 404 -29.74 -14.85 -7.79
CA ASP A 404 -30.80 -14.21 -7.01
C ASP A 404 -32.04 -13.92 -7.87
N ASN A 405 -33.00 -14.84 -7.79
CA ASN A 405 -34.27 -14.80 -8.53
C ASN A 405 -35.09 -13.52 -8.27
N GLU A 406 -35.06 -12.96 -7.06
CA GLU A 406 -35.83 -11.75 -6.73
C GLU A 406 -35.26 -10.53 -7.47
N LYS A 407 -33.93 -10.42 -7.53
CA LYS A 407 -33.25 -9.33 -8.25
C LYS A 407 -33.44 -9.42 -9.75
N TRP A 408 -33.36 -10.62 -10.33
CA TRP A 408 -33.68 -10.82 -11.75
C TRP A 408 -35.13 -10.49 -12.08
N SER A 409 -36.06 -10.86 -11.20
CA SER A 409 -37.49 -10.55 -11.35
C SER A 409 -37.74 -9.03 -11.29
N MET A 410 -37.07 -8.32 -10.38
CA MET A 410 -37.14 -6.85 -10.28
C MET A 410 -36.64 -6.18 -11.57
N LEU A 411 -35.51 -6.65 -12.11
CA LEU A 411 -34.97 -6.14 -13.37
C LEU A 411 -35.94 -6.37 -14.54
N PHE A 412 -36.56 -7.55 -14.61
CA PHE A 412 -37.57 -7.85 -15.62
C PHE A 412 -38.76 -6.88 -15.55
N ILE A 413 -39.30 -6.65 -14.35
CA ILE A 413 -40.43 -5.73 -14.14
C ILE A 413 -40.06 -4.32 -14.61
N PHE A 414 -38.91 -3.80 -14.18
CA PHE A 414 -38.48 -2.45 -14.58
C PHE A 414 -38.20 -2.36 -16.08
N LEU A 415 -37.56 -3.35 -16.69
CA LEU A 415 -37.34 -3.37 -18.14
C LEU A 415 -38.64 -3.44 -18.92
N HIS A 416 -39.59 -4.28 -18.49
CA HIS A 416 -40.90 -4.39 -19.13
C HIS A 416 -41.64 -3.05 -19.11
N GLU A 417 -41.78 -2.44 -17.93
CA GLU A 417 -42.41 -1.12 -17.78
C GLU A 417 -41.70 -0.05 -18.63
N HIS A 418 -40.37 -0.09 -18.70
CA HIS A 418 -39.62 0.89 -19.49
C HIS A 418 -39.80 0.70 -21.00
N MET A 419 -39.86 -0.55 -21.47
CA MET A 419 -40.07 -0.88 -22.88
C MET A 419 -41.47 -0.52 -23.36
N GLU A 420 -42.51 -0.63 -22.52
CA GLU A 420 -43.86 -0.16 -22.86
C GLU A 420 -43.92 1.35 -23.11
N ASN A 421 -42.98 2.11 -22.53
CA ASN A 421 -42.98 3.57 -22.57
C ASN A 421 -41.90 4.17 -23.49
N ILE A 422 -41.07 3.34 -24.13
CA ILE A 422 -39.98 3.81 -24.99
C ILE A 422 -40.48 4.05 -26.42
N PRO A 423 -40.12 5.18 -27.06
CA PRO A 423 -40.34 5.39 -28.49
C PRO A 423 -39.59 4.38 -29.36
N GLU A 424 -40.20 3.94 -30.46
CA GLU A 424 -39.57 2.98 -31.40
C GLU A 424 -38.26 3.51 -32.01
N ASP A 425 -38.10 4.83 -32.12
CA ASP A 425 -36.92 5.52 -32.65
C ASP A 425 -35.84 5.80 -31.58
N HIS A 426 -36.00 5.29 -30.37
CA HIS A 426 -35.05 5.53 -29.29
C HIS A 426 -33.66 4.92 -29.60
N PRO A 427 -32.55 5.67 -29.44
CA PRO A 427 -31.21 5.24 -29.89
C PRO A 427 -30.66 3.98 -29.17
N ASN A 428 -31.22 3.65 -28.00
CA ASN A 428 -30.84 2.46 -27.23
C ASN A 428 -31.90 1.33 -27.28
N VAL A 429 -32.92 1.44 -28.15
CA VAL A 429 -34.03 0.46 -28.21
C VAL A 429 -33.54 -0.98 -28.39
N GLU A 430 -32.56 -1.19 -29.28
CA GLU A 430 -31.95 -2.51 -29.51
C GLU A 430 -31.24 -3.06 -28.26
N VAL A 431 -30.58 -2.19 -27.49
CA VAL A 431 -29.88 -2.56 -26.26
C VAL A 431 -30.88 -3.02 -25.20
N TYR A 432 -32.03 -2.35 -25.08
CA TYR A 432 -33.08 -2.76 -24.16
C TYR A 432 -33.73 -4.08 -24.58
N PHE A 433 -34.02 -4.27 -25.87
CA PHE A 433 -34.52 -5.56 -26.36
C PHE A 433 -33.55 -6.68 -26.06
N GLN A 434 -32.25 -6.51 -26.35
CA GLN A 434 -31.23 -7.52 -26.03
C GLN A 434 -31.18 -7.84 -24.54
N ALA A 435 -31.19 -6.81 -23.68
CA ALA A 435 -31.21 -7.01 -22.23
C ALA A 435 -32.48 -7.73 -21.77
N PHE A 436 -33.65 -7.35 -22.30
CA PHE A 436 -34.94 -7.96 -21.98
C PHE A 436 -35.00 -9.45 -22.33
N TYR A 437 -34.59 -9.82 -23.56
CA TYR A 437 -34.53 -11.22 -23.98
C TYR A 437 -33.55 -12.04 -23.13
N ALA A 438 -32.39 -11.48 -22.81
CA ALA A 438 -31.41 -12.15 -21.96
C ALA A 438 -31.93 -12.36 -20.52
N VAL A 439 -32.59 -11.36 -19.95
CA VAL A 439 -33.23 -11.47 -18.62
C VAL A 439 -34.35 -12.50 -18.63
N LEU A 440 -35.19 -12.50 -19.66
CA LEU A 440 -36.28 -13.46 -19.81
C LEU A 440 -35.75 -14.90 -19.96
N GLN A 441 -34.67 -15.09 -20.72
CA GLN A 441 -33.97 -16.36 -20.82
C GLN A 441 -33.41 -16.81 -19.48
N CYS A 442 -32.71 -15.93 -18.76
CA CYS A 442 -32.16 -16.21 -17.43
C CYS A 442 -33.25 -16.64 -16.44
N LEU A 443 -34.37 -15.92 -16.39
CA LEU A 443 -35.50 -16.25 -15.53
C LEU A 443 -36.17 -17.58 -15.91
N ALA A 444 -36.30 -17.88 -17.21
CA ALA A 444 -36.80 -19.17 -17.67
C ALA A 444 -35.87 -20.33 -17.30
N GLU A 445 -34.57 -20.07 -17.22
CA GLU A 445 -33.57 -21.01 -16.76
C GLU A 445 -33.54 -21.13 -15.22
N GLN A 446 -33.86 -20.11 -14.45
CA GLN A 446 -33.71 -20.14 -12.98
C GLN A 446 -35.00 -20.48 -12.21
N LEU A 447 -36.16 -20.01 -12.69
CA LEU A 447 -37.45 -20.19 -12.01
C LEU A 447 -38.12 -21.52 -12.36
N ASN A 448 -39.02 -21.96 -11.49
CA ASN A 448 -39.96 -23.03 -11.86
C ASN A 448 -41.11 -22.47 -12.73
N PRO A 449 -41.85 -23.33 -13.45
CA PRO A 449 -42.88 -22.86 -14.38
C PRO A 449 -44.00 -22.04 -13.72
N VAL A 450 -44.33 -22.32 -12.46
CA VAL A 450 -45.41 -21.59 -11.74
C VAL A 450 -44.95 -20.18 -11.39
N GLU A 451 -43.74 -20.05 -10.86
CA GLU A 451 -43.12 -18.76 -10.53
C GLU A 451 -42.88 -17.93 -11.79
N PHE A 452 -42.36 -18.54 -12.85
CA PHE A 452 -42.14 -17.87 -14.11
C PHE A 452 -43.45 -17.36 -14.72
N LEU A 453 -44.50 -18.18 -14.75
CA LEU A 453 -45.84 -17.77 -15.21
C LEU A 453 -46.43 -16.63 -14.39
N ALA A 454 -46.24 -16.65 -13.07
CA ALA A 454 -46.74 -15.61 -12.17
C ALA A 454 -46.05 -14.25 -12.39
N LEU A 455 -44.82 -14.26 -12.89
CA LEU A 455 -44.05 -13.05 -13.19
C LEU A 455 -44.45 -12.38 -14.51
N LEU A 456 -44.97 -13.15 -15.47
CA LEU A 456 -45.29 -12.63 -16.80
C LEU A 456 -46.49 -11.66 -16.77
N PRO A 457 -46.47 -10.59 -17.59
CA PRO A 457 -47.60 -9.69 -17.75
C PRO A 457 -48.87 -10.42 -18.17
N LYS A 458 -50.03 -9.94 -17.71
CA LYS A 458 -51.32 -10.49 -18.11
C LYS A 458 -51.63 -10.10 -19.56
N GLY A 459 -51.51 -11.05 -20.48
CA GLY A 459 -51.86 -10.87 -21.90
C GLY A 459 -51.24 -11.94 -22.79
N GLU A 460 -51.80 -12.13 -23.98
CA GLU A 460 -51.23 -13.04 -24.99
C GLU A 460 -50.14 -12.34 -25.78
N ASN A 461 -48.92 -12.28 -25.22
CA ASN A 461 -47.75 -11.83 -25.97
C ASN A 461 -46.95 -13.06 -26.43
N PRO A 462 -46.85 -13.31 -27.76
CA PRO A 462 -46.18 -14.50 -28.29
C PRO A 462 -44.67 -14.55 -27.96
N ILE A 463 -44.07 -13.42 -27.60
CA ILE A 463 -42.64 -13.31 -27.24
C ILE A 463 -42.30 -14.20 -26.03
N PHE A 464 -43.23 -14.44 -25.11
CA PHE A 464 -42.97 -15.24 -23.90
C PHE A 464 -43.05 -16.75 -24.12
N LEU A 465 -43.72 -17.22 -25.19
CA LEU A 465 -44.02 -18.64 -25.40
C LEU A 465 -42.77 -19.52 -25.53
N PRO A 466 -41.71 -19.14 -26.29
CA PRO A 466 -40.50 -19.95 -26.39
C PRO A 466 -39.81 -20.14 -25.03
N HIS A 467 -39.78 -19.09 -24.21
CA HIS A 467 -39.14 -19.12 -22.89
C HIS A 467 -39.94 -19.94 -21.88
N LEU A 468 -41.28 -19.81 -21.89
CA LEU A 468 -42.15 -20.64 -21.07
C LEU A 468 -42.01 -22.12 -21.41
N ARG A 469 -41.99 -22.46 -22.70
CA ARG A 469 -41.78 -23.83 -23.16
C ARG A 469 -40.45 -24.38 -22.66
N HIS A 470 -39.37 -23.60 -22.79
CA HIS A 470 -38.05 -23.97 -22.30
C HIS A 470 -38.06 -24.22 -20.78
N CYS A 471 -38.67 -23.34 -19.99
CA CYS A 471 -38.80 -23.48 -18.54
C CYS A 471 -39.54 -24.79 -18.16
N ILE A 472 -40.63 -25.13 -18.86
CA ILE A 472 -41.38 -26.37 -18.64
C ILE A 472 -40.54 -27.60 -18.99
N GLU A 473 -39.91 -27.61 -20.17
CA GLU A 473 -39.08 -28.73 -20.63
C GLU A 473 -37.90 -28.98 -19.67
N LYS A 474 -37.25 -27.91 -19.21
CA LYS A 474 -36.20 -27.97 -18.19
C LYS A 474 -36.73 -28.57 -16.88
N HIS A 475 -37.85 -28.07 -16.38
CA HIS A 475 -38.42 -28.54 -15.12
C HIS A 475 -38.80 -30.03 -15.17
N GLN A 476 -39.37 -30.48 -16.28
CA GLN A 476 -39.68 -31.89 -16.50
C GLN A 476 -38.41 -32.75 -16.54
N ALA A 477 -37.34 -32.28 -17.19
CA ALA A 477 -36.05 -32.97 -17.22
C ALA A 477 -35.42 -33.09 -15.82
N GLU A 478 -35.51 -32.05 -14.99
CA GLU A 478 -35.03 -32.09 -13.60
C GLU A 478 -35.84 -33.06 -12.73
N GLN A 479 -37.18 -33.05 -12.85
CA GLN A 479 -38.04 -34.02 -12.16
C GLN A 479 -37.69 -35.47 -12.56
N LEU A 480 -37.46 -35.72 -13.85
CA LEU A 480 -37.04 -37.03 -14.35
C LEU A 480 -35.68 -37.44 -13.76
N LYS A 481 -34.71 -36.52 -13.74
CA LYS A 481 -33.37 -36.75 -13.17
C LYS A 481 -33.46 -37.12 -11.69
N LEU A 482 -34.23 -36.38 -10.89
CA LEU A 482 -34.43 -36.67 -9.46
C LEU A 482 -35.07 -38.05 -9.26
N LYS A 483 -36.06 -38.39 -10.08
CA LYS A 483 -36.70 -39.72 -10.04
C LYS A 483 -35.71 -40.84 -10.34
N ILE A 484 -34.88 -40.70 -11.38
CA ILE A 484 -33.84 -41.67 -11.73
C ILE A 484 -32.83 -41.84 -10.58
N VAL A 485 -32.36 -40.74 -9.98
CA VAL A 485 -31.42 -40.78 -8.86
C VAL A 485 -32.03 -41.47 -7.63
N SER A 486 -33.28 -41.16 -7.30
CA SER A 486 -33.98 -41.79 -6.16
C SER A 486 -34.11 -43.30 -6.34
N LEU A 487 -34.55 -43.75 -7.53
CA LEU A 487 -34.65 -45.17 -7.87
C LEU A 487 -33.29 -45.86 -7.84
N GLY A 488 -32.23 -45.19 -8.30
CA GLY A 488 -30.86 -45.71 -8.23
C GLY A 488 -30.35 -45.87 -6.80
N GLN A 489 -30.69 -44.95 -5.90
CA GLN A 489 -30.35 -45.04 -4.48
C GLN A 489 -31.12 -46.16 -3.79
N GLU A 490 -32.41 -46.32 -4.10
CA GLU A 490 -33.25 -47.42 -3.59
C GLU A 490 -32.68 -48.79 -4.01
N ILE A 491 -32.32 -48.96 -5.28
CA ILE A 491 -31.69 -50.19 -5.78
C ILE A 491 -30.38 -50.48 -5.05
N LYS A 492 -29.53 -49.46 -4.86
CA LYS A 492 -28.25 -49.60 -4.15
C LYS A 492 -28.46 -50.04 -2.69
N LEU A 493 -29.47 -49.51 -2.00
CA LEU A 493 -29.81 -49.89 -0.63
C LEU A 493 -30.33 -51.33 -0.57
N MET A 494 -31.15 -51.75 -1.53
CA MET A 494 -31.63 -53.14 -1.63
C MET A 494 -30.48 -54.14 -1.84
N MET A 495 -29.45 -53.77 -2.60
CA MET A 495 -28.27 -54.62 -2.84
C MET A 495 -27.29 -54.69 -1.65
N LEU A 496 -27.34 -53.74 -0.71
CA LEU A 496 -26.51 -53.75 0.51
C LEU A 496 -27.16 -54.48 1.69
N CYS A 497 -28.46 -54.78 1.59
CA CYS A 497 -29.23 -55.53 2.59
C CYS A 497 -29.37 -57.02 2.25
N GLN A 498 -28.64 -57.50 1.23
CA GLN A 498 -28.43 -58.91 0.88
C GLN A 498 -26.98 -59.28 1.19
#